data_AF-A0A1B6D6L6-F1
#
_entry.id   AF-A0A1B6D6L6-F1
#
_cell.length_a   1.000
_cell.length_b   1.000
_cell.length_c   1.000
_cell.angle_alpha   90.00
_cell.angle_beta   90.00
_cell.angle_gamma   90.00
#
_symmetry.space_group_name_H-M   'P 1'
#
loop_
_entity.id
_entity.type
_entity.pdbx_description
1 polymer ?
#
loop_
_entity_poly.entity_id
_entity_poly.type
_entity_poly.pdbx_seq_one_letter_code
_entity_poly.pdbx_strand_id
1 'polypeptide(L)'
;MQWAFEEGPPIFERCSKLIRTVVKVFNIITQLGFCAVYFVFIPSTIKAVLDPYGIIIDIHIHMAIIFIPILLTSLVRNLKFLIPFSIIANISLGIGLVMTLYIAGRDLPEISSRPAVADLSKLPLFFGTAIYCFEGISMVLPFQNEMKEPEKFGSPFGVLNVGMTIVGGILIMIGSVGYLKYGEEVKGSVTLNFPPSL
;
A
#
# COMPACT_ATOMS: atom_id res chain seq x y z
N MET A 1 19.79 -14.23 -1.39
CA MET A 1 20.84 -13.20 -1.21
C MET A 1 22.05 -13.71 -0.42
N GLN A 2 21.90 -14.54 0.62
CA GLN A 2 23.04 -15.18 1.33
C GLN A 2 23.93 -16.03 0.40
N TRP A 3 23.33 -16.97 -0.34
CA TRP A 3 24.08 -17.83 -1.27
C TRP A 3 24.81 -17.09 -2.39
N ALA A 4 24.23 -16.01 -2.94
CA ALA A 4 24.85 -15.25 -4.01
C ALA A 4 26.12 -14.47 -3.59
N PHE A 5 26.30 -14.20 -2.29
CA PHE A 5 27.49 -13.51 -1.78
C PHE A 5 28.55 -14.46 -1.22
N GLU A 6 28.21 -15.72 -0.94
CA GLU A 6 29.14 -16.74 -0.41
C GLU A 6 29.93 -17.44 -1.52
N GLU A 7 29.41 -17.50 -2.75
CA GLU A 7 30.12 -18.06 -3.92
C GLU A 7 30.89 -17.00 -4.75
N GLY A 8 30.87 -15.72 -4.34
CA GLY A 8 31.48 -14.62 -5.09
C GLY A 8 32.98 -14.39 -4.79
N PRO A 9 33.72 -13.67 -5.67
CA PRO A 9 35.13 -13.31 -5.45
C PRO A 9 35.37 -12.60 -4.09
N PRO A 10 36.56 -12.68 -3.46
CA PRO A 10 36.81 -12.15 -2.10
C PRO A 10 36.60 -10.62 -1.96
N ILE A 11 36.59 -9.87 -3.06
CA ILE A 11 36.22 -8.45 -3.10
C ILE A 11 34.72 -8.26 -2.81
N PHE A 12 33.87 -9.18 -3.26
CA PHE A 12 32.42 -9.18 -3.00
C PHE A 12 32.08 -9.48 -1.54
N GLU A 13 32.92 -10.22 -0.81
CA GLU A 13 32.68 -10.52 0.61
C GLU A 13 32.79 -9.26 1.49
N ARG A 14 33.74 -8.36 1.18
CA ARG A 14 33.87 -7.06 1.86
C ARG A 14 32.72 -6.11 1.52
N CYS A 15 32.35 -6.03 0.25
CA CYS A 15 31.20 -5.21 -0.18
C CYS A 15 29.86 -5.77 0.33
N SER A 16 29.73 -7.08 0.53
CA SER A 16 28.52 -7.73 1.05
C SER A 16 28.10 -7.18 2.41
N LYS A 17 29.07 -6.96 3.33
CA LYS A 17 28.77 -6.40 4.66
C LYS A 17 28.24 -4.96 4.55
N LEU A 18 28.87 -4.12 3.72
CA LEU A 18 28.42 -2.75 3.47
C LEU A 18 27.02 -2.73 2.83
N ILE A 19 26.81 -3.47 1.75
CA ILE A 19 25.54 -3.56 1.03
C ILE A 19 24.43 -4.06 1.96
N ARG A 20 24.69 -5.07 2.80
CA ARG A 20 23.72 -5.54 3.79
C ARG A 20 23.32 -4.46 4.77
N THR A 21 24.28 -3.70 5.30
CA THR A 21 23.97 -2.59 6.22
C THR A 21 23.16 -1.52 5.53
N VAL A 22 23.53 -1.15 4.30
CA VAL A 22 22.83 -0.15 3.50
C VAL A 22 21.38 -0.59 3.24
N VAL A 23 21.16 -1.81 2.75
CA VAL A 23 19.81 -2.36 2.50
C VAL A 23 18.97 -2.39 3.79
N LYS A 24 19.56 -2.79 4.92
CA LYS A 24 18.86 -2.77 6.21
C LYS A 24 18.44 -1.36 6.61
N VAL A 25 19.32 -0.37 6.46
CA VAL A 25 19.02 1.02 6.77
C VAL A 25 17.91 1.54 5.86
N PHE A 26 17.98 1.29 4.55
CA PHE A 26 16.92 1.68 3.62
C PHE A 26 15.59 1.02 3.97
N ASN A 27 15.55 -0.29 4.26
CA ASN A 27 14.32 -0.97 4.67
C ASN A 27 13.72 -0.38 5.96
N ILE A 28 14.55 0.00 6.94
CA ILE A 28 14.08 0.66 8.17
C ILE A 28 13.47 2.03 7.84
N ILE A 29 14.14 2.84 7.03
CA ILE A 29 13.66 4.16 6.62
C ILE A 29 12.32 4.03 5.88
N THR A 30 12.23 3.08 4.94
CA THR A 30 11.03 2.78 4.18
C THR A 30 9.87 2.36 5.09
N GLN A 31 10.12 1.47 6.06
CA GLN A 31 9.10 1.04 7.02
C GLN A 31 8.61 2.18 7.91
N LEU A 32 9.50 3.06 8.37
CA LEU A 32 9.13 4.26 9.12
C LEU A 32 8.26 5.20 8.28
N GLY A 33 8.59 5.36 6.99
CA GLY A 33 7.78 6.11 6.04
C GLY A 33 6.35 5.57 5.94
N PHE A 34 6.16 4.26 5.89
CA PHE A 34 4.83 3.66 5.81
C PHE A 34 4.02 3.85 7.08
N CYS A 35 4.65 3.70 8.25
CA CYS A 35 4.01 4.02 9.52
C CYS A 35 3.53 5.48 9.54
N ALA A 36 4.35 6.42 9.06
CA ALA A 36 3.96 7.82 8.95
C ALA A 36 2.77 8.03 8.01
N VAL A 37 2.74 7.37 6.85
CA VAL A 37 1.60 7.41 5.92
C VAL A 37 0.33 6.89 6.59
N TYR A 38 0.38 5.77 7.31
CA TYR A 38 -0.79 5.24 8.04
C TYR A 38 -1.30 6.20 9.12
N PHE A 39 -0.39 6.87 9.84
CA PHE A 39 -0.75 7.86 10.87
C PHE A 39 -1.40 9.12 10.30
N VAL A 40 -1.18 9.46 9.03
CA VAL A 40 -1.85 10.59 8.39
C VAL A 40 -3.13 10.15 7.69
N PHE A 41 -3.06 9.04 6.96
CA PHE A 41 -4.12 8.57 6.08
C PHE A 41 -5.36 8.08 6.83
N ILE A 42 -5.18 7.26 7.87
CA ILE A 42 -6.32 6.69 8.63
C ILE A 42 -7.12 7.81 9.32
N PRO A 43 -6.50 8.73 10.07
CA PRO A 43 -7.19 9.89 10.65
C PRO A 43 -7.85 10.79 9.61
N SER A 44 -7.21 11.04 8.46
CA SER A 44 -7.79 11.85 7.38
C SER A 44 -9.07 11.22 6.83
N THR A 45 -9.08 9.89 6.68
CA THR A 45 -10.25 9.14 6.21
C THR A 45 -11.37 9.17 7.25
N ILE A 46 -11.04 8.98 8.53
CA ILE A 46 -12.01 9.07 9.64
C ILE A 46 -12.62 10.47 9.71
N LYS A 47 -11.78 11.52 9.62
CA LYS A 47 -12.23 12.90 9.61
C LYS A 47 -13.18 13.17 8.44
N ALA A 48 -12.83 12.73 7.23
CA ALA A 48 -13.70 12.87 6.06
C ALA A 48 -15.07 12.18 6.23
N VAL A 49 -15.13 11.09 7.01
CA VAL A 49 -16.38 10.40 7.34
C VAL A 49 -17.15 11.09 8.47
N LEU A 50 -16.48 11.66 9.47
CA LEU A 50 -17.12 12.23 10.66
C LEU A 50 -17.55 13.70 10.51
N ASP A 51 -16.81 14.49 9.74
CA ASP A 51 -17.09 15.92 9.53
C ASP A 51 -18.54 16.16 9.03
N PRO A 52 -19.10 15.37 8.08
CA PRO A 52 -20.50 15.51 7.66
C PRO A 52 -21.54 15.26 8.76
N TYR A 53 -21.21 14.49 9.80
CA TYR A 53 -22.10 14.21 10.93
C TYR A 53 -21.98 15.26 12.06
N GLY A 54 -21.26 16.35 11.83
CA GLY A 54 -21.10 17.45 12.79
C GLY A 54 -20.04 17.20 13.88
N ILE A 55 -19.28 16.11 13.78
CA ILE A 55 -18.16 15.83 14.70
C ILE A 55 -16.90 16.45 14.11
N ILE A 56 -16.78 17.78 14.25
CA ILE A 56 -15.66 18.55 13.73
C ILE A 56 -14.55 18.56 14.79
N ILE A 57 -13.70 17.54 14.75
CA ILE A 57 -12.52 17.44 15.61
C ILE A 57 -11.28 17.76 14.77
N ASP A 58 -10.28 18.34 15.43
CA ASP A 58 -8.99 18.62 14.81
C ASP A 58 -8.27 17.31 14.41
N ILE A 59 -7.61 17.33 13.26
CA ILE A 59 -6.97 16.14 12.70
C ILE A 59 -5.88 15.57 13.63
N HIS A 60 -5.17 16.41 14.39
CA HIS A 60 -4.13 15.94 15.32
C HIS A 60 -4.72 15.13 16.47
N ILE A 61 -5.95 15.43 16.89
CA ILE A 61 -6.66 14.64 17.90
C ILE A 61 -7.06 13.28 17.32
N HIS A 62 -7.54 13.23 16.07
CA HIS A 62 -7.77 11.96 15.38
C HIS A 62 -6.48 11.13 15.25
N MET A 63 -5.34 11.77 14.96
CA MET A 63 -4.03 11.11 14.94
C MET A 63 -3.66 10.52 16.31
N ALA A 64 -3.84 11.28 17.39
CA ALA A 64 -3.55 10.81 18.75
C ALA A 64 -4.44 9.62 19.17
N ILE A 65 -5.73 9.65 18.82
CA ILE A 65 -6.67 8.56 19.11
C ILE A 65 -6.27 7.29 18.34
N ILE A 66 -5.93 7.43 17.05
CA ILE A 66 -5.56 6.30 16.18
C ILE A 66 -4.15 5.76 16.47
N PHE A 67 -3.29 6.54 17.11
CA PHE A 67 -1.98 6.07 17.55
C PHE A 67 -2.07 4.86 18.50
N ILE A 68 -3.02 4.89 19.44
CA ILE A 68 -3.21 3.85 20.46
C ILE A 68 -3.53 2.47 19.83
N PRO A 69 -4.56 2.31 18.98
CA PRO A 69 -4.86 1.01 18.37
C PRO A 69 -3.75 0.53 17.43
N ILE A 70 -3.10 1.42 16.67
CA ILE A 70 -1.95 1.04 15.82
C ILE A 70 -0.82 0.48 16.68
N LEU A 71 -0.49 1.15 17.79
CA LEU A 71 0.53 0.66 18.72
C LEU A 71 0.17 -0.74 19.25
N LEU A 72 -1.06 -0.93 19.74
CA LEU A 72 -1.53 -2.22 20.24
C LEU A 72 -1.43 -3.34 19.20
N THR A 73 -1.77 -3.06 17.94
CA THR A 73 -1.63 -4.05 16.86
C THR A 73 -0.18 -4.39 16.52
N SER A 74 0.75 -3.45 16.70
CA SER A 74 2.18 -3.70 16.46
C SER A 74 2.84 -4.60 17.52
N LEU A 75 2.19 -4.78 18.68
CA LEU A 75 2.64 -5.72 19.71
C LEU A 75 2.26 -7.17 19.42
N VAL A 76 1.42 -7.43 18.40
CA VAL A 76 1.00 -8.79 18.04
C VAL A 76 2.14 -9.53 17.36
N ARG A 77 2.68 -10.55 18.06
CA ARG A 77 3.80 -11.37 17.57
C ARG A 77 3.39 -12.56 16.70
N ASN A 78 2.13 -12.99 16.79
CA ASN A 78 1.63 -14.15 16.06
C ASN A 78 0.67 -13.71 14.96
N LEU A 79 1.12 -13.80 13.70
CA LEU A 79 0.34 -13.41 12.53
C LEU A 79 -0.94 -14.26 12.37
N LYS A 80 -0.98 -15.49 12.89
CA LYS A 80 -2.18 -16.33 12.83
C LYS A 80 -3.36 -15.73 13.56
N PHE A 81 -3.12 -14.96 14.62
CA PHE A 81 -4.18 -14.27 15.37
C PHE A 81 -4.87 -13.19 14.53
N LEU A 82 -4.15 -12.60 13.58
CA LEU A 82 -4.67 -11.54 12.71
C LEU A 82 -5.46 -12.07 11.52
N ILE A 83 -5.39 -13.38 11.20
CA ILE A 83 -6.07 -13.99 10.04
C ILE A 83 -7.58 -13.69 10.02
N PRO A 84 -8.38 -13.95 11.07
CA PRO A 84 -9.82 -13.69 11.01
C PRO A 84 -10.14 -12.21 10.80
N PHE A 85 -9.39 -11.31 11.45
CA PHE A 85 -9.52 -9.87 11.25
C PHE A 85 -9.13 -9.45 9.83
N SER A 86 -8.08 -10.05 9.28
CA SER A 86 -7.61 -9.80 7.91
C SER A 86 -8.63 -10.25 6.86
N ILE A 87 -9.32 -11.36 7.07
CA ILE A 87 -10.39 -11.81 6.16
C ILE A 87 -11.52 -10.77 6.12
N ILE A 88 -11.98 -10.31 7.29
CA ILE A 88 -13.03 -9.27 7.39
C ILE A 88 -12.54 -7.98 6.72
N ALA A 89 -11.31 -7.55 7.00
CA ALA A 89 -10.72 -6.37 6.40
C ALA A 89 -10.62 -6.48 4.88
N ASN A 90 -10.22 -7.63 4.34
CA ASN A 90 -10.13 -7.87 2.90
C ASN A 90 -11.52 -7.90 2.22
N ILE A 91 -12.55 -8.42 2.88
CA ILE A 91 -13.93 -8.35 2.37
C ILE A 91 -14.39 -6.89 2.31
N SER A 92 -14.20 -6.13 3.40
CA SER A 92 -14.52 -4.71 3.45
C SER A 92 -13.74 -3.90 2.41
N LEU A 93 -12.46 -4.23 2.20
CA LEU A 93 -11.64 -3.64 1.14
C LEU A 93 -12.21 -3.95 -0.24
N GLY A 94 -12.63 -5.19 -0.48
CA GLY A 94 -13.28 -5.59 -1.74
C GLY A 94 -14.58 -4.82 -2.00
N ILE A 95 -15.42 -4.63 -0.98
CA ILE A 95 -16.64 -3.81 -1.08
C ILE A 95 -16.28 -2.35 -1.39
N GLY A 96 -15.33 -1.78 -0.65
CA GLY A 96 -14.87 -0.40 -0.85
C GLY A 96 -14.28 -0.18 -2.25
N LEU A 97 -13.56 -1.18 -2.77
CA LEU A 97 -13.03 -1.18 -4.12
C LEU A 97 -14.15 -1.14 -5.17
N VAL A 98 -15.13 -2.04 -5.07
CA VAL A 98 -16.27 -2.09 -6.00
C VAL A 98 -17.06 -0.78 -5.97
N MET A 99 -17.34 -0.26 -4.77
CA MET A 99 -18.00 1.04 -4.61
C MET A 99 -17.18 2.19 -5.22
N THR A 100 -15.86 2.15 -5.04
CA THR A 100 -14.98 3.19 -5.59
C THR A 100 -15.00 3.19 -7.11
N LEU A 101 -14.88 2.01 -7.73
CA LEU A 101 -14.97 1.88 -9.18
C LEU A 101 -16.36 2.25 -9.70
N TYR A 102 -17.42 1.94 -8.95
CA TYR A 102 -18.78 2.31 -9.30
C TYR A 102 -18.98 3.83 -9.32
N ILE A 103 -18.53 4.53 -8.27
CA ILE A 103 -18.67 5.99 -8.16
C ILE A 103 -17.76 6.68 -9.18
N ALA A 104 -16.49 6.28 -9.27
CA ALA A 104 -15.53 6.88 -10.19
C ALA A 104 -15.88 6.58 -11.66
N GLY A 105 -16.50 5.45 -11.95
CA GLY A 105 -16.91 5.03 -13.29
C GLY A 105 -18.18 5.71 -13.82
N ARG A 106 -18.92 6.46 -12.99
CA ARG A 106 -20.06 7.26 -13.46
C ARG A 106 -19.60 8.57 -14.07
N ASP A 107 -20.27 9.03 -15.12
CA ASP A 107 -20.02 10.31 -15.79
C ASP A 107 -18.53 10.52 -16.10
N LEU A 108 -17.91 9.53 -16.75
CA LEU A 108 -16.51 9.60 -17.17
C LEU A 108 -16.38 10.55 -18.35
N PRO A 109 -15.39 11.48 -18.33
CA PRO A 109 -15.08 12.30 -19.48
C PRO A 109 -14.43 11.45 -20.59
N GLU A 110 -14.39 11.99 -21.82
CA GLU A 110 -13.71 11.33 -22.93
C GLU A 110 -12.22 11.10 -22.61
N ILE A 111 -11.67 9.95 -23.04
CA ILE A 111 -10.26 9.59 -22.79
C ILE A 111 -9.30 10.62 -23.38
N SER A 112 -9.67 11.22 -24.51
CA SER A 112 -8.94 12.30 -25.20
C SER A 112 -8.88 13.60 -24.39
N SER A 113 -9.74 13.77 -23.38
CA SER A 113 -9.81 15.01 -22.60
C SER A 113 -8.73 15.13 -21.53
N ARG A 114 -7.91 14.08 -21.32
CA ARG A 114 -6.85 14.04 -20.31
C ARG A 114 -5.51 13.74 -20.97
N PRO A 115 -4.41 14.37 -20.54
CA PRO A 115 -3.09 14.07 -21.09
C PRO A 115 -2.72 12.62 -20.74
N ALA A 116 -2.43 11.82 -21.77
CA ALA A 116 -2.05 10.42 -21.59
C ALA A 116 -0.64 10.25 -21.00
N VAL A 117 0.20 11.30 -21.10
CA VAL A 117 1.59 11.30 -20.64
C VAL A 117 1.76 12.44 -19.66
N ALA A 118 2.20 12.11 -18.45
CA ALA A 118 2.53 13.08 -17.42
C ALA A 118 3.89 13.73 -17.70
N ASP A 119 4.08 14.94 -17.17
CA ASP A 119 5.37 15.63 -17.21
C ASP A 119 6.48 14.79 -16.57
N LEU A 120 7.71 14.90 -17.11
CA LEU A 120 8.90 14.24 -16.57
C LEU A 120 9.14 14.56 -15.08
N SER A 121 8.71 15.73 -14.62
CA SER A 121 8.80 16.15 -13.21
C SER A 121 7.95 15.31 -12.26
N LYS A 122 6.90 14.64 -12.76
CA LYS A 122 6.01 13.77 -11.98
C LYS A 122 6.48 12.32 -11.94
N LEU A 123 7.45 11.94 -12.78
CA LEU A 123 7.98 10.57 -12.81
C LEU A 123 8.55 10.11 -11.46
N PRO A 124 9.35 10.91 -10.72
CA PRO A 124 9.85 10.48 -9.41
C PRO A 124 8.73 10.15 -8.42
N LEU A 125 7.66 10.95 -8.41
CA LEU A 125 6.49 10.72 -7.56
C LEU A 125 5.77 9.43 -7.99
N PHE A 126 5.54 9.24 -9.29
CA PHE A 126 4.93 8.02 -9.82
C PHE A 126 5.72 6.77 -9.44
N PHE A 127 7.03 6.75 -9.67
CA PHE A 127 7.87 5.60 -9.32
C PHE A 127 7.88 5.36 -7.80
N GLY A 128 7.92 6.42 -6.98
CA GLY A 128 7.82 6.31 -5.53
C GLY A 128 6.50 5.67 -5.09
N THR A 129 5.37 6.11 -5.65
CA THR A 129 4.04 5.55 -5.37
C THR A 129 3.93 4.11 -5.87
N ALA A 130 4.43 3.81 -7.07
CA ALA A 130 4.40 2.46 -7.63
C ALA A 130 5.23 1.47 -6.79
N ILE A 131 6.44 1.86 -6.38
CA ILE A 131 7.28 1.05 -5.49
C ILE A 131 6.58 0.85 -4.14
N TYR A 132 5.96 1.91 -3.60
CA TYR A 132 5.18 1.82 -2.36
C TYR A 132 4.04 0.80 -2.46
N CYS A 133 3.30 0.79 -3.57
CA CYS A 133 2.18 -0.13 -3.78
C CYS A 133 2.57 -1.62 -3.84
N PHE A 134 3.81 -1.92 -4.25
CA PHE A 134 4.32 -3.29 -4.36
C PHE A 134 5.33 -3.64 -3.26
N GLU A 135 5.35 -2.87 -2.18
CA GLU A 135 6.13 -3.23 -1.02
C GLU A 135 5.52 -4.45 -0.30
N GLY A 136 6.39 -5.26 0.32
CA GLY A 136 6.01 -6.54 0.91
C GLY A 136 7.20 -7.48 1.10
N ILE A 137 8.38 -7.11 0.57
CA ILE A 137 9.60 -7.93 0.65
C ILE A 137 10.00 -8.28 2.08
N SER A 138 9.75 -7.37 3.02
CA SER A 138 10.02 -7.59 4.45
C SER A 138 9.09 -8.64 5.07
N MET A 139 7.92 -8.86 4.47
CA MET A 139 6.88 -9.78 4.94
C MET A 139 6.85 -11.11 4.19
N VAL A 140 7.58 -11.22 3.09
CA VAL A 140 7.67 -12.44 2.27
C VAL A 140 8.07 -13.67 3.10
N LEU A 141 9.15 -13.58 3.86
CA LEU A 141 9.63 -14.72 4.66
C LEU A 141 8.68 -15.10 5.81
N PRO A 142 8.18 -14.14 6.63
CA PRO A 142 7.13 -14.44 7.61
C PRO A 142 5.91 -15.11 6.99
N PHE A 143 5.41 -14.63 5.84
CA PHE A 143 4.26 -15.25 5.19
C PHE A 143 4.55 -16.64 4.66
N GLN A 144 5.72 -16.86 4.05
CA GLN A 144 6.12 -18.17 3.58
C GLN A 144 6.21 -19.18 4.75
N ASN A 145 6.75 -18.77 5.90
CA ASN A 145 6.86 -19.63 7.09
C ASN A 145 5.51 -19.98 7.73
N GLU A 146 4.48 -19.15 7.52
CA GLU A 146 3.13 -19.35 8.06
C GLU A 146 2.21 -20.17 7.13
N MET A 147 2.66 -20.46 5.90
CA MET A 147 1.91 -21.27 4.94
C MET A 147 1.94 -22.76 5.30
N LYS A 148 0.85 -23.46 4.96
CA LYS A 148 0.78 -24.93 5.04
C LYS A 148 1.78 -25.61 4.09
N GLU A 149 2.00 -25.01 2.93
CA GLU A 149 2.88 -25.51 1.86
C GLU A 149 3.86 -24.38 1.42
N PRO A 150 4.93 -24.11 2.20
CA PRO A 150 5.88 -23.01 1.95
C PRO A 150 6.59 -23.07 0.59
N GLU A 151 6.77 -24.28 0.05
CA GLU A 151 7.39 -24.54 -1.26
C GLU A 151 6.57 -23.99 -2.43
N LYS A 152 5.24 -23.87 -2.27
CA LYS A 152 4.36 -23.32 -3.30
C LYS A 152 4.36 -21.79 -3.32
N PHE A 153 4.86 -21.12 -2.28
CA PHE A 153 4.80 -19.66 -2.16
C PHE A 153 5.44 -18.94 -3.35
N GLY A 154 6.65 -19.35 -3.75
CA GLY A 154 7.43 -18.74 -4.83
C GLY A 154 7.37 -19.47 -6.18
N SER A 155 6.51 -20.47 -6.34
CA SER A 155 6.35 -21.18 -7.62
C SER A 155 5.81 -20.23 -8.72
N PRO A 156 5.97 -20.53 -10.03
CA PRO A 156 5.52 -19.64 -11.11
C PRO A 156 4.05 -19.22 -11.00
N PHE A 157 3.17 -20.13 -10.60
CA PHE A 157 1.76 -19.90 -10.26
C PHE A 157 1.50 -19.94 -8.75
N GLY A 158 2.53 -19.61 -7.97
CA GLY A 158 2.50 -19.59 -6.52
C GLY A 158 1.73 -18.42 -5.97
N VAL A 159 1.49 -18.48 -4.65
CA VAL A 159 0.69 -17.49 -3.93
C VAL A 159 1.23 -16.07 -4.13
N LEU A 160 2.55 -15.90 -4.13
CA LEU A 160 3.17 -14.59 -4.35
C LEU A 160 2.87 -14.04 -5.74
N ASN A 161 3.18 -14.79 -6.80
CA ASN A 161 3.05 -14.30 -8.18
C ASN A 161 1.59 -14.03 -8.58
N VAL A 162 0.69 -14.91 -8.17
CA VAL A 162 -0.75 -14.74 -8.42
C VAL A 162 -1.27 -13.53 -7.65
N GLY A 163 -0.91 -13.40 -6.37
CA GLY A 163 -1.29 -12.26 -5.54
C GLY A 163 -0.81 -10.93 -6.12
N MET A 164 0.45 -10.84 -6.53
CA MET A 164 1.03 -9.63 -7.11
C MET A 164 0.38 -9.25 -8.45
N THR A 165 0.00 -10.25 -9.25
CA THR A 165 -0.71 -10.01 -10.53
C THR A 165 -2.11 -9.44 -10.30
N ILE A 166 -2.86 -10.02 -9.34
CA ILE A 166 -4.20 -9.55 -8.98
C ILE A 166 -4.12 -8.12 -8.43
N VAL A 167 -3.22 -7.87 -7.47
CA VAL A 167 -3.02 -6.54 -6.87
C VAL A 167 -2.61 -5.52 -7.94
N GLY A 168 -1.66 -5.87 -8.81
CA GLY A 168 -1.22 -4.99 -9.88
C GLY A 168 -2.35 -4.64 -10.86
N GLY A 169 -3.16 -5.61 -11.26
CA GLY A 169 -4.33 -5.38 -12.10
C GLY A 169 -5.35 -4.43 -11.46
N ILE A 170 -5.64 -4.63 -10.17
CA ILE A 170 -6.55 -3.77 -9.40
C ILE A 170 -6.00 -2.33 -9.31
N LEU A 171 -4.72 -2.17 -8.99
CA LEU A 171 -4.10 -0.84 -8.86
C LEU A 171 -4.11 -0.08 -10.19
N ILE A 172 -3.79 -0.75 -11.30
CA ILE A 172 -3.85 -0.15 -12.64
C ILE A 172 -5.29 0.27 -12.94
N MET A 173 -6.28 -0.60 -12.69
CA MET A 173 -7.69 -0.29 -12.95
C MET A 173 -8.17 0.94 -12.16
N ILE A 174 -7.94 0.97 -10.85
CA ILE A 174 -8.34 2.12 -10.01
C ILE A 174 -7.59 3.37 -10.41
N GLY A 175 -6.27 3.26 -10.65
CA GLY A 175 -5.43 4.39 -11.03
C GLY A 175 -5.90 5.02 -12.34
N SER A 176 -6.18 4.20 -13.36
CA SER A 176 -6.68 4.67 -14.65
C SER A 176 -8.07 5.30 -14.54
N VAL A 177 -9.02 4.64 -13.88
CA VAL A 177 -10.40 5.16 -13.74
C VAL A 177 -10.42 6.42 -12.87
N GLY A 178 -9.67 6.42 -11.77
CA GLY A 178 -9.56 7.56 -10.86
C GLY A 178 -8.94 8.78 -11.54
N TYR A 179 -7.85 8.60 -12.30
CA TYR A 179 -7.25 9.68 -13.06
C TYR A 179 -8.19 10.20 -14.17
N LEU A 180 -8.87 9.31 -14.89
CA LEU A 180 -9.82 9.73 -15.92
C LEU A 180 -10.94 10.60 -15.33
N LYS A 181 -11.50 10.20 -14.18
CA LYS A 181 -12.57 10.93 -13.50
C LYS A 181 -12.10 12.28 -12.92
N TYR A 182 -11.08 12.26 -12.06
CA TYR A 182 -10.69 13.42 -11.24
C TYR A 182 -9.59 14.29 -11.88
N GLY A 183 -8.87 13.78 -12.88
CA GLY A 183 -7.79 14.49 -13.56
C GLY A 183 -6.63 14.82 -12.64
N GLU A 184 -6.00 15.98 -12.87
CA GLU A 184 -4.82 16.45 -12.13
C GLU A 184 -5.13 16.83 -10.67
N GLU A 185 -6.39 17.09 -10.33
CA GLU A 185 -6.83 17.44 -8.97
C GLU A 185 -7.08 16.22 -8.08
N VAL A 186 -6.77 15.01 -8.57
CA VAL A 186 -6.94 13.78 -7.81
C VAL A 186 -6.10 13.81 -6.53
N LYS A 187 -6.77 13.70 -5.38
CA LYS A 187 -6.07 13.59 -4.09
C LYS A 187 -5.31 12.26 -3.99
N GLY A 188 -4.32 12.22 -3.09
CA GLY A 188 -3.46 11.04 -2.87
C GLY A 188 -4.20 9.75 -2.48
N SER A 189 -5.47 9.84 -2.07
CA SER A 189 -6.38 8.71 -2.05
C SER A 189 -7.65 9.04 -2.84
N VAL A 190 -8.09 8.10 -3.67
CA VAL A 190 -9.30 8.25 -4.50
C VAL A 190 -10.54 8.50 -3.64
N THR A 191 -10.65 7.84 -2.48
CA THR A 191 -11.81 7.96 -1.58
C THR A 191 -12.00 9.36 -1.02
N LEU A 192 -10.93 10.16 -0.89
CA LEU A 192 -10.98 11.54 -0.41
C LEU A 192 -11.56 12.53 -1.46
N ASN A 193 -11.78 12.06 -2.69
CA ASN A 193 -12.40 12.82 -3.76
C ASN A 193 -13.93 12.62 -3.82
N PHE A 194 -14.49 11.73 -2.98
CA PHE A 194 -15.94 11.52 -2.94
C PHE A 194 -16.64 12.72 -2.31
N PRO A 195 -17.86 13.05 -2.76
CA PRO A 195 -18.64 14.11 -2.17
C PRO A 195 -18.94 13.79 -0.68
N PRO A 196 -18.88 14.78 0.22
CA PRO A 196 -19.12 14.59 1.65
C PRO A 196 -20.58 14.24 2.00
N SER A 197 -21.50 14.33 1.03
CA SER A 197 -22.91 13.96 1.15
C SER A 197 -23.28 12.97 0.05
N LEU A 198 -23.46 11.70 0.42
CA LEU A 198 -24.17 10.66 -0.34
C LEU A 198 -25.56 10.46 0.25
#